data_AF-G1NFY8-F1
#
_entry.id   AF-G1NFY8-F1
#
_cell.length_a   1.000
_cell.length_b   1.000
_cell.length_c   1.000
_cell.angle_alpha   90.00
_cell.angle_beta   90.00
_cell.angle_gamma   90.00
#
_symmetry.space_group_name_H-M   'P 1'
#
loop_
_entity.id
_entity.type
_entity.pdbx_description
1 polymer ?
#
loop_
_entity_poly.entity_id
_entity_poly.type
_entity_poly.pdbx_seq_one_letter_code
_entity_poly.pdbx_strand_id
1 'polypeptide(L)'
;MSRRQLLLLETLGVKMSLLKSVPAHLQLPVAVTCCWTRCSEPKVNLHHLKALLLMIVAGELHRITNEPEDNRIACNEFLKWKEEKLQNKDFDLDAAHGFCQWQCCLEMGLYLNQLLCSPLPEPDLARLYSGTLVHGLYQELKSTPSVENLFSSSPKMTELYQVLLNIVVSTVSPDFFQKKTEAKSESCRKKKASKKTKAVRRAVSETQCLRDVNRFASLSVDD
;
A
#
# COMPACT_ATOMS: atom_id res chain seq x y z
N MET A 1 -17.97 22.60 2.58
CA MET A 1 -16.75 22.15 1.86
C MET A 1 -16.19 23.34 1.11
N SER A 2 -14.89 23.62 1.22
CA SER A 2 -14.26 24.69 0.45
C SER A 2 -14.03 24.26 -1.01
N ARG A 3 -13.97 25.19 -1.97
CA ARG A 3 -13.65 24.87 -3.39
C ARG A 3 -12.33 24.10 -3.54
N ARG A 4 -11.36 24.40 -2.67
CA ARG A 4 -10.04 23.75 -2.63
C ARG A 4 -10.13 22.30 -2.18
N GLN A 5 -10.92 22.02 -1.15
CA GLN A 5 -11.19 20.66 -0.68
C GLN A 5 -11.95 19.84 -1.73
N LEU A 6 -12.90 20.45 -2.45
CA LEU A 6 -13.61 19.80 -3.54
C LEU A 6 -12.64 19.41 -4.66
N LEU A 7 -11.83 20.34 -5.13
CA LEU A 7 -10.85 20.12 -6.20
C LEU A 7 -9.85 19.01 -5.83
N LEU A 8 -9.35 18.99 -4.59
CA LEU A 8 -8.47 17.93 -4.09
C LEU A 8 -9.14 16.55 -4.20
N LEU A 9 -10.37 16.44 -3.70
CA LEU A 9 -11.10 15.18 -3.65
C LEU A 9 -11.55 14.70 -5.03
N GLU A 10 -11.95 15.61 -5.92
CA GLU A 10 -12.25 15.29 -7.32
C GLU A 10 -11.01 14.79 -8.07
N THR A 11 -9.85 15.42 -7.84
CA THR A 11 -8.57 14.98 -8.43
C THR A 11 -8.19 13.59 -7.94
N LEU A 12 -8.40 13.31 -6.65
CA LEU A 12 -8.21 11.99 -6.06
C LEU A 12 -9.35 11.02 -6.35
N GLY A 13 -10.39 11.42 -7.08
CA GLY A 13 -11.54 10.59 -7.45
C GLY A 13 -12.35 10.03 -6.27
N VAL A 14 -12.47 10.77 -5.16
CA VAL A 14 -13.19 10.34 -3.95
C VAL A 14 -14.26 11.34 -3.57
N LYS A 15 -15.43 10.84 -3.18
CA LYS A 15 -16.52 11.67 -2.66
C LYS A 15 -16.34 11.90 -1.16
N MET A 16 -16.50 13.14 -0.70
CA MET A 16 -16.44 13.46 0.73
C MET A 16 -17.44 12.70 1.59
N SER A 17 -18.59 12.29 1.04
CA SER A 17 -19.56 11.47 1.76
C SER A 17 -18.97 10.16 2.30
N LEU A 18 -17.97 9.60 1.61
CA LEU A 18 -17.27 8.38 2.04
C LEU A 18 -16.30 8.65 3.19
N LEU A 19 -15.77 9.86 3.30
CA LEU A 19 -14.74 10.22 4.29
C LEU A 19 -15.30 10.76 5.60
N LYS A 20 -16.62 10.96 5.69
CA LYS A 20 -17.27 11.52 6.89
C LYS A 20 -17.07 10.68 8.16
N SER A 21 -16.99 9.36 8.01
CA SER A 21 -16.74 8.42 9.11
C SER A 21 -15.25 8.24 9.43
N VAL A 22 -14.36 8.87 8.65
CA VAL A 22 -12.91 8.75 8.80
C VAL A 22 -12.38 9.91 9.67
N PRO A 23 -11.51 9.64 10.65
CA PRO A 23 -10.81 10.69 11.40
C PRO A 23 -10.14 11.71 10.48
N ALA A 24 -10.22 13.00 10.83
CA ALA A 24 -9.85 14.09 9.93
C ALA A 24 -8.41 13.98 9.37
N HIS A 25 -7.45 13.55 10.19
CA HIS A 25 -6.04 13.36 9.79
C HIS A 25 -5.81 12.14 8.91
N LEU A 26 -6.77 11.20 8.82
CA LEU A 26 -6.70 10.03 7.94
C LEU A 26 -7.48 10.23 6.63
N GLN A 27 -8.26 11.31 6.48
CA GLN A 27 -9.06 11.53 5.27
C GLN A 27 -8.21 11.60 4.00
N LEU A 28 -7.07 12.31 4.06
CA LEU A 28 -6.15 12.40 2.92
C LEU A 28 -5.48 11.04 2.61
N PRO A 29 -4.85 10.33 3.58
CA PRO A 29 -4.33 8.98 3.36
C PRO A 29 -5.35 8.00 2.77
N VAL A 30 -6.59 8.03 3.24
CA VAL A 30 -7.65 7.14 2.75
C VAL A 30 -8.08 7.52 1.33
N ALA A 31 -8.18 8.82 1.02
CA ALA A 31 -8.47 9.28 -0.33
C ALA A 31 -7.38 8.88 -1.33
N VAL A 32 -6.10 9.04 -0.93
CA VAL A 32 -4.93 8.56 -1.68
C VAL A 32 -5.01 7.05 -1.88
N THR A 33 -5.35 6.28 -0.84
CA THR A 33 -5.43 4.82 -0.92
C THR A 33 -6.50 4.38 -1.91
N CYS A 34 -7.65 5.07 -1.96
CA CYS A 34 -8.66 4.83 -2.99
C CYS A 34 -8.11 5.13 -4.41
N CYS A 35 -7.38 6.23 -4.58
CA CYS A 35 -6.75 6.60 -5.85
C CYS A 35 -5.71 5.55 -6.28
N TRP A 36 -4.78 5.19 -5.41
CA TRP A 36 -3.77 4.16 -5.64
C TRP A 36 -4.41 2.82 -6.04
N THR A 37 -5.43 2.37 -5.32
CA THR A 37 -6.10 1.10 -5.62
C THR A 37 -6.70 1.12 -7.04
N ARG A 38 -7.28 2.25 -7.48
CA ARG A 38 -7.85 2.38 -8.83
C ARG A 38 -6.80 2.51 -9.94
N CYS A 39 -5.68 3.18 -9.66
CA CYS A 39 -4.72 3.61 -10.68
C CYS A 39 -3.43 2.76 -10.73
N SER A 40 -3.24 1.85 -9.78
CA SER A 40 -2.03 1.02 -9.68
C SER A 40 -1.81 0.10 -10.89
N GLU A 41 -0.58 0.07 -11.37
CA GLU A 41 -0.08 -0.85 -12.40
C GLU A 41 1.31 -1.36 -12.01
N PRO A 42 1.50 -2.66 -11.72
CA PRO A 42 0.51 -3.73 -11.75
C PRO A 42 -0.59 -3.57 -10.69
N LYS A 43 -1.75 -4.19 -10.93
CA LYS A 43 -2.90 -4.08 -10.05
C LYS A 43 -2.59 -4.55 -8.64
N VAL A 44 -2.97 -3.72 -7.67
CA VAL A 44 -2.91 -4.04 -6.25
C VAL A 44 -3.87 -5.18 -5.93
N ASN A 45 -3.37 -6.20 -5.22
CA ASN A 45 -4.21 -7.29 -4.72
C ASN A 45 -4.80 -6.96 -3.33
N LEU A 46 -5.75 -7.77 -2.88
CA LEU A 46 -6.45 -7.55 -1.62
C LEU A 46 -5.51 -7.57 -0.39
N HIS A 47 -4.47 -8.40 -0.40
CA HIS A 47 -3.52 -8.48 0.71
C HIS A 47 -2.70 -7.20 0.87
N HIS A 48 -2.30 -6.54 -0.23
CA HIS A 48 -1.62 -5.25 -0.15
C HIS A 48 -2.50 -4.20 0.52
N LEU A 49 -3.77 -4.11 0.08
CA LEU A 49 -4.73 -3.18 0.66
C LEU A 49 -4.92 -3.45 2.15
N LYS A 50 -5.19 -4.71 2.53
CA LYS A 50 -5.40 -5.08 3.93
C LYS A 50 -4.17 -4.82 4.79
N ALA A 51 -2.97 -5.16 4.33
CA ALA A 51 -1.73 -4.90 5.04
C ALA A 51 -1.52 -3.40 5.29
N LEU A 52 -1.75 -2.58 4.26
CA LEU A 52 -1.64 -1.13 4.38
C LEU A 52 -2.66 -0.56 5.36
N LEU A 53 -3.93 -0.98 5.30
CA LEU A 53 -4.96 -0.49 6.21
C LEU A 53 -4.71 -0.92 7.66
N LEU A 54 -4.24 -2.15 7.89
CA LEU A 54 -3.81 -2.60 9.22
C LEU A 54 -2.63 -1.77 9.74
N MET A 55 -1.67 -1.41 8.89
CA MET A 55 -0.57 -0.51 9.25
C MET A 55 -1.08 0.88 9.65
N ILE A 56 -2.01 1.46 8.90
CA ILE A 56 -2.63 2.76 9.24
C ILE A 56 -3.34 2.70 10.60
N VAL A 57 -4.11 1.64 10.85
CA VAL A 57 -4.84 1.45 12.11
C VAL A 57 -3.88 1.22 13.29
N ALA A 58 -2.78 0.49 13.08
CA ALA A 58 -1.74 0.34 14.10
C ALA A 58 -1.12 1.67 14.53
N GLY A 59 -0.96 2.63 13.59
CA GLY A 59 -0.48 3.98 13.88
C GLY A 59 -1.43 4.79 14.80
N GLU A 60 -2.73 4.49 14.76
CA GLU A 60 -3.74 5.14 15.60
C GLU A 60 -3.76 4.61 17.03
N LEU A 61 -3.30 3.38 17.24
CA LEU A 61 -3.29 2.71 18.54
C LEU A 61 -2.53 3.54 19.58
N HIS A 62 -1.41 4.14 19.19
CA HIS A 62 -0.60 4.97 20.08
C HIS A 62 -1.18 6.38 20.30
N ARG A 63 -2.05 6.89 19.42
CA ARG A 63 -2.75 8.18 19.61
C ARG A 63 -3.84 8.08 20.69
N ILE A 64 -4.31 6.87 20.95
CA ILE A 64 -5.46 6.58 21.82
C ILE A 64 -4.98 5.97 23.16
N THR A 65 -3.68 5.97 23.45
CA THR A 65 -3.09 5.38 24.68
C THR A 65 -3.61 6.00 25.99
N ASN A 66 -4.30 7.15 25.94
CA ASN A 66 -4.96 7.78 27.09
C ASN A 66 -6.41 7.28 27.34
N GLU A 67 -6.88 6.29 26.59
CA GLU A 67 -8.27 5.79 26.53
C GLU A 67 -8.29 4.25 26.81
N PRO A 68 -9.45 3.55 26.85
CA PRO A 68 -9.73 2.39 27.72
C PRO A 68 -8.80 1.19 27.59
N GLU A 69 -8.82 0.34 28.63
CA GLU A 69 -7.96 -0.84 28.83
C GLU A 69 -7.83 -1.73 27.58
N ASP A 70 -8.92 -1.93 26.85
CA ASP A 70 -9.00 -2.65 25.56
C ASP A 70 -7.97 -2.17 24.52
N ASN A 71 -7.71 -0.86 24.42
CA ASN A 71 -6.72 -0.32 23.48
C ASN A 71 -5.29 -0.64 23.91
N ARG A 72 -5.03 -0.71 25.22
CA ARG A 72 -3.72 -1.11 25.75
C ARG A 72 -3.47 -2.60 25.48
N ILE A 73 -4.50 -3.43 25.62
CA ILE A 73 -4.43 -4.87 25.30
C ILE A 73 -4.12 -5.03 23.82
N ALA A 74 -4.88 -4.40 22.92
CA ALA A 74 -4.61 -4.46 21.48
C ALA A 74 -3.20 -3.93 21.12
N CYS A 75 -2.70 -2.91 21.84
CA CYS A 75 -1.33 -2.41 21.67
C CYS A 75 -0.28 -3.45 22.06
N ASN A 76 -0.46 -4.10 23.20
CA ASN A 76 0.44 -5.17 23.64
C ASN A 76 0.40 -6.38 22.70
N GLU A 77 -0.78 -6.76 22.22
CA GLU A 77 -0.94 -7.85 21.23
C GLU A 77 -0.25 -7.51 19.91
N PHE A 78 -0.41 -6.27 19.43
CA PHE A 78 0.29 -5.79 18.23
C PHE A 78 1.81 -5.78 18.42
N LEU A 79 2.31 -5.34 19.58
CA LEU A 79 3.74 -5.35 19.89
C LEU A 79 4.31 -6.77 20.01
N LYS A 80 3.56 -7.68 20.63
CA LYS A 80 3.93 -9.10 20.71
C LYS A 80 3.97 -9.72 19.31
N TRP A 81 2.94 -9.49 18.50
CA TRP A 81 2.92 -9.91 17.10
C TRP A 81 4.12 -9.36 16.33
N LYS A 82 4.44 -8.08 16.52
CA LYS A 82 5.58 -7.42 15.89
C LYS A 82 6.90 -8.14 16.23
N GLU A 83 7.12 -8.46 17.49
CA GLU A 83 8.34 -9.15 17.92
C GLU A 83 8.42 -10.58 17.39
N GLU A 84 7.33 -11.33 17.45
CA GLU A 84 7.28 -12.74 17.04
C GLU A 84 7.35 -12.92 15.52
N LYS A 85 6.72 -12.01 14.76
CA LYS A 85 6.43 -12.21 13.33
C LYS A 85 7.27 -11.37 12.39
N LEU A 86 8.12 -10.46 12.87
CA LEU A 86 9.05 -9.72 12.03
C LEU A 86 10.43 -10.38 11.91
N GLN A 87 10.74 -11.37 12.73
CA GLN A 87 12.02 -12.07 12.66
C GLN A 87 12.01 -13.05 11.47
N ASN A 88 12.99 -12.91 10.56
CA ASN A 88 13.24 -13.81 9.43
C ASN A 88 12.08 -13.95 8.43
N LYS A 89 11.73 -12.85 7.76
CA LYS A 89 10.74 -12.84 6.69
C LYS A 89 11.41 -12.57 5.33
N ASP A 90 11.10 -13.42 4.35
CA ASP A 90 11.63 -13.30 2.99
C ASP A 90 11.19 -11.97 2.36
N PHE A 91 12.10 -11.26 1.70
CA PHE A 91 11.77 -10.00 1.05
C PHE A 91 10.95 -10.25 -0.22
N ASP A 92 9.69 -9.80 -0.22
CA ASP A 92 8.80 -9.88 -1.38
C ASP A 92 8.91 -8.60 -2.23
N LEU A 93 9.56 -8.72 -3.38
CA LEU A 93 9.80 -7.60 -4.29
C LEU A 93 8.50 -7.04 -4.88
N ASP A 94 7.53 -7.89 -5.19
CA ASP A 94 6.24 -7.45 -5.73
C ASP A 94 5.48 -6.64 -4.67
N ALA A 95 5.54 -7.10 -3.42
CA ALA A 95 4.99 -6.35 -2.28
C ALA A 95 5.64 -4.98 -2.14
N ALA A 96 6.97 -4.93 -2.22
CA ALA A 96 7.73 -3.69 -2.09
C ALA A 96 7.34 -2.71 -3.18
N HIS A 97 7.23 -3.19 -4.42
CA HIS A 97 6.83 -2.36 -5.55
C HIS A 97 5.42 -1.79 -5.35
N GLY A 98 4.45 -2.61 -4.94
CA GLY A 98 3.09 -2.16 -4.65
C GLY A 98 3.04 -1.07 -3.58
N PHE A 99 3.78 -1.24 -2.48
CA PHE A 99 3.84 -0.23 -1.42
C PHE A 99 4.61 1.02 -1.83
N CYS A 100 5.68 0.92 -2.63
CA CYS A 100 6.35 2.08 -3.20
C CYS A 100 5.41 2.91 -4.07
N GLN A 101 4.56 2.26 -4.88
CA GLN A 101 3.53 3.00 -5.65
C GLN A 101 2.58 3.77 -4.73
N TRP A 102 2.12 3.14 -3.64
CA TRP A 102 1.27 3.83 -2.67
C TRP A 102 2.00 5.03 -2.02
N GLN A 103 3.27 4.86 -1.64
CA GLN A 103 4.08 5.94 -1.07
C GLN A 103 4.23 7.10 -2.06
N CYS A 104 4.47 6.83 -3.36
CA CYS A 104 4.48 7.86 -4.39
C CYS A 104 3.11 8.54 -4.56
N CYS A 105 2.01 7.78 -4.53
CA CYS A 105 0.67 8.36 -4.57
C CYS A 105 0.40 9.26 -3.34
N LEU A 106 0.88 8.86 -2.16
CA LEU A 106 0.77 9.66 -0.94
C LEU A 106 1.56 10.95 -1.03
N GLU A 107 2.81 10.88 -1.48
CA GLU A 107 3.66 12.05 -1.69
C GLU A 107 3.02 13.05 -2.65
N MET A 108 2.54 12.58 -3.81
CA MET A 108 1.84 13.44 -4.76
C MET A 108 0.52 14.00 -4.20
N GLY A 109 -0.21 13.21 -3.41
CA GLY A 109 -1.41 13.65 -2.70
C GLY A 109 -1.12 14.74 -1.67
N LEU A 110 0.00 14.65 -0.96
CA LEU A 110 0.46 15.67 -0.01
C LEU A 110 0.86 16.96 -0.72
N TYR A 111 1.64 16.88 -1.80
CA TYR A 111 1.99 18.06 -2.59
C TYR A 111 0.76 18.75 -3.17
N LEU A 112 -0.21 17.98 -3.68
CA LEU A 112 -1.47 18.54 -4.15
C LEU A 112 -2.26 19.21 -3.01
N ASN A 113 -2.33 18.57 -1.84
CA ASN A 113 -2.97 19.16 -0.66
C ASN A 113 -2.30 20.49 -0.28
N GLN A 114 -0.97 20.53 -0.22
CA GLN A 114 -0.19 21.74 0.11
C GLN A 114 -0.35 22.84 -0.94
N LEU A 115 -0.31 22.50 -2.23
CA LEU A 115 -0.53 23.45 -3.33
C LEU A 115 -1.92 24.10 -3.24
N LEU A 116 -2.91 23.36 -2.76
CA LEU A 116 -4.27 23.84 -2.51
C LEU A 116 -4.43 24.51 -1.14
N CYS A 117 -3.33 24.90 -0.49
CA CYS A 117 -3.27 25.50 0.84
C CYS A 117 -3.84 24.60 1.94
N SER A 118 -3.49 23.31 1.92
CA SER A 118 -3.79 22.28 2.92
C SER A 118 -5.27 22.22 3.33
N PRO A 119 -6.21 21.97 2.39
CA PRO A 119 -7.63 21.89 2.69
C PRO A 119 -8.02 20.65 3.53
N LEU A 120 -7.13 19.65 3.64
CA LEU A 120 -7.22 18.55 4.59
C LEU A 120 -6.01 18.56 5.54
N PRO A 121 -6.16 18.09 6.80
CA PRO A 121 -5.04 17.95 7.72
C PRO A 121 -4.00 16.96 7.19
N GLU A 122 -2.73 17.28 7.39
CA GLU A 122 -1.65 16.36 7.04
C GLU A 122 -1.51 15.25 8.09
N PRO A 123 -1.27 14.00 7.66
CA PRO A 123 -1.07 12.86 8.56
C PRO A 123 0.31 12.90 9.21
N ASP A 124 0.44 12.25 10.37
CA ASP A 124 1.74 11.94 10.97
C ASP A 124 2.37 10.76 10.22
N LEU A 125 3.29 11.05 9.30
CA LEU A 125 3.92 10.05 8.44
C LEU A 125 4.70 8.97 9.22
N ALA A 126 5.30 9.34 10.36
CA ALA A 126 6.09 8.40 11.17
C ALA A 126 5.21 7.32 11.80
N ARG A 127 3.94 7.64 12.08
CA ARG A 127 2.94 6.68 12.58
C ARG A 127 2.16 6.00 11.48
N LEU A 128 1.92 6.70 10.37
CA LEU A 128 1.08 6.22 9.27
C LEU A 128 1.68 5.00 8.57
N TYR A 129 3.01 4.97 8.40
CA TYR A 129 3.66 3.95 7.58
C TYR A 129 5.01 3.49 8.12
N SER A 130 5.25 2.19 8.06
CA SER A 130 6.54 1.55 8.29
C SER A 130 6.70 0.40 7.32
N GLY A 131 7.74 0.47 6.47
CA GLY A 131 8.01 -0.54 5.44
C GLY A 131 8.15 -1.95 6.04
N THR A 132 8.92 -2.08 7.12
CA THR A 132 9.12 -3.36 7.80
C THR A 132 7.80 -3.95 8.31
N LEU A 133 6.94 -3.12 8.92
CA LEU A 133 5.67 -3.57 9.46
C LEU A 133 4.67 -3.95 8.38
N VAL A 134 4.51 -3.13 7.34
CA VAL A 134 3.54 -3.39 6.27
C VAL A 134 3.91 -4.67 5.49
N HIS A 135 5.21 -4.92 5.28
CA HIS A 135 5.68 -6.17 4.68
C HIS A 135 5.42 -7.37 5.59
N GLY A 136 5.68 -7.24 6.90
CA GLY A 136 5.38 -8.28 7.87
C GLY A 136 3.89 -8.66 7.89
N LEU A 137 3.01 -7.65 7.85
CA LEU A 137 1.55 -7.81 7.77
C LEU A 137 1.15 -8.50 6.46
N TYR A 138 1.70 -8.05 5.33
CA TYR A 138 1.39 -8.61 4.01
C TYR A 138 1.74 -10.10 3.90
N GLN A 139 2.91 -10.49 4.40
CA GLN A 139 3.32 -11.89 4.41
C GLN A 139 2.47 -12.75 5.34
N GLU A 140 2.14 -12.22 6.51
CA GLU A 140 1.30 -12.95 7.45
C GLU A 140 -0.11 -13.14 6.87
N LEU A 141 -0.67 -12.13 6.19
CA LEU A 141 -1.94 -12.23 5.47
C LEU A 141 -1.93 -13.26 4.34
N LYS A 142 -0.79 -13.43 3.65
CA LYS A 142 -0.63 -14.49 2.63
C LYS A 142 -0.67 -15.89 3.23
N SER A 143 -0.11 -16.06 4.43
CA SER A 143 0.02 -17.36 5.09
C SER A 143 -1.19 -17.72 5.94
N THR A 144 -1.77 -16.74 6.64
CA THR A 144 -2.78 -16.93 7.69
C THR A 144 -3.79 -15.78 7.67
N PRO A 145 -5.10 -16.03 7.48
CA PRO A 145 -6.11 -14.96 7.46
C PRO A 145 -6.37 -14.33 8.84
N SER A 146 -5.86 -14.92 9.93
CA SER A 146 -6.08 -14.46 11.32
C SER A 146 -5.56 -13.05 11.62
N VAL A 147 -4.66 -12.50 10.80
CA VAL A 147 -4.07 -11.17 11.02
C VAL A 147 -5.10 -10.05 10.92
N GLU A 148 -6.20 -10.29 10.23
CA GLU A 148 -7.30 -9.33 10.17
C GLU A 148 -7.97 -9.13 11.54
N ASN A 149 -7.80 -10.10 12.45
CA ASN A 149 -8.29 -10.05 13.82
C ASN A 149 -7.24 -9.49 14.81
N LEU A 150 -6.13 -8.90 14.33
CA LEU A 150 -5.06 -8.36 15.18
C LEU A 150 -5.55 -7.31 16.19
N PHE A 151 -6.70 -6.70 15.92
CA PHE A 151 -7.32 -5.70 16.78
C PHE A 151 -8.61 -6.18 17.45
N SER A 152 -8.88 -7.50 17.51
CA SER A 152 -10.12 -8.04 18.08
C SER A 152 -10.38 -7.60 19.52
N SER A 153 -9.31 -7.31 20.27
CA SER A 153 -9.37 -6.81 21.64
C SER A 153 -9.74 -5.33 21.74
N SER A 154 -9.75 -4.59 20.64
CA SER A 154 -10.24 -3.20 20.57
C SER A 154 -11.37 -3.08 19.53
N PRO A 155 -12.64 -2.98 19.97
CA PRO A 155 -13.78 -2.77 19.08
C PRO A 155 -13.61 -1.54 18.20
N LYS A 156 -13.03 -0.46 18.74
CA LYS A 156 -12.80 0.80 18.03
C LYS A 156 -11.80 0.65 16.88
N MET A 157 -10.69 -0.06 17.10
CA MET A 157 -9.69 -0.30 16.05
C MET A 157 -10.23 -1.25 14.98
N THR A 158 -10.96 -2.28 15.40
CA THR A 158 -11.63 -3.22 14.48
C THR A 158 -12.65 -2.49 13.63
N GLU A 159 -13.50 -1.64 14.22
CA GLU A 159 -14.47 -0.82 13.50
C GLU A 159 -13.77 0.12 12.51
N LEU A 160 -12.72 0.83 12.94
CA LEU A 160 -11.95 1.70 12.06
C LEU A 160 -11.40 0.93 10.86
N TYR A 161 -10.76 -0.22 11.08
CA TYR A 161 -10.27 -1.07 9.99
C TYR A 161 -11.38 -1.46 9.00
N GLN A 162 -12.54 -1.89 9.51
CA GLN A 162 -13.68 -2.27 8.65
C GLN A 162 -14.23 -1.08 7.87
N VAL A 163 -14.35 0.09 8.50
CA VAL A 163 -14.77 1.33 7.83
C VAL A 163 -13.81 1.68 6.69
N LEU A 164 -12.50 1.67 6.96
CA LEU A 164 -11.49 1.98 5.94
C LEU A 164 -11.52 0.98 4.78
N LEU A 165 -11.61 -0.32 5.09
CA LEU A 165 -11.66 -1.37 4.07
C LEU A 165 -12.90 -1.23 3.19
N ASN A 166 -14.07 -1.03 3.80
CA ASN A 166 -15.33 -0.85 3.08
C ASN A 166 -15.31 0.39 2.18
N ILE A 167 -14.73 1.51 2.66
CA ILE A 167 -14.56 2.71 1.85
C ILE A 167 -13.75 2.38 0.60
N VAL A 168 -12.54 1.83 0.74
CA VAL A 168 -11.65 1.60 -0.40
C VAL A 168 -12.26 0.59 -1.38
N VAL A 169 -12.81 -0.52 -0.87
CA VAL A 169 -13.45 -1.57 -1.68
C VAL A 169 -14.66 -1.01 -2.45
N SER A 170 -15.46 -0.12 -1.85
CA SER A 170 -16.59 0.52 -2.54
C SER A 170 -16.19 1.46 -3.67
N THR A 171 -14.93 1.90 -3.72
CA THR A 171 -14.42 2.76 -4.80
C THR A 171 -13.92 2.01 -6.03
N VAL A 172 -13.84 0.68 -5.96
CA VAL A 172 -13.43 -0.18 -7.08
C VAL A 172 -14.56 -1.09 -7.53
N SER A 173 -14.44 -1.67 -8.73
CA SER A 173 -15.40 -2.65 -9.23
C SER A 173 -15.47 -3.87 -8.28
N PRO A 174 -16.64 -4.50 -8.05
CA PRO A 174 -16.75 -5.70 -7.21
C PRO A 174 -15.88 -6.87 -7.72
N ASP A 175 -15.54 -6.88 -9.00
CA ASP A 175 -14.68 -7.91 -9.61
C ASP A 175 -13.19 -7.55 -9.54
N PHE A 176 -12.82 -6.40 -8.96
CA PHE A 176 -11.45 -5.89 -8.96
C PHE A 176 -10.47 -6.84 -8.26
N PHE A 177 -10.86 -7.38 -7.11
CA PHE A 177 -10.05 -8.33 -6.33
C PHE A 177 -10.34 -9.80 -6.66
N GLN A 178 -11.28 -10.08 -7.56
CA GLN A 178 -11.55 -11.44 -7.98
C GLN A 178 -10.41 -11.91 -8.91
N LYS A 179 -9.80 -13.04 -8.58
CA LYS A 179 -8.91 -13.72 -9.52
C LYS A 179 -9.78 -14.17 -10.69
N LYS A 180 -9.59 -13.59 -11.88
CA LYS A 180 -10.16 -14.16 -13.10
C LYS A 180 -9.73 -15.62 -13.16
N THR A 181 -10.69 -16.53 -13.08
CA THR A 181 -10.45 -17.91 -13.48
C THR A 181 -10.17 -17.84 -14.98
N GLU A 182 -8.91 -17.94 -15.37
CA GLU A 182 -8.58 -18.24 -16.75
C GLU A 182 -9.14 -19.63 -17.05
N ALA A 183 -10.38 -19.69 -17.52
CA ALA A 183 -10.84 -20.84 -18.26
C ALA A 183 -9.89 -20.98 -19.44
N LYS A 184 -9.05 -22.01 -19.42
CA LYS A 184 -8.20 -22.40 -20.54
C LYS A 184 -9.07 -22.56 -21.78
N SER A 185 -9.13 -21.54 -22.63
CA SER A 185 -9.71 -21.69 -23.96
C SER A 185 -8.69 -22.43 -24.82
N GLU A 186 -8.89 -23.75 -24.94
CA GLU A 186 -8.29 -24.55 -26.01
C GLU A 186 -8.76 -24.02 -27.36
N SER A 187 -7.88 -23.36 -28.11
CA SER A 187 -8.00 -23.10 -29.55
C SER A 187 -6.67 -22.45 -29.98
N CYS A 188 -5.85 -22.93 -30.90
CA CYS A 188 -6.09 -23.77 -32.06
C CYS A 188 -4.81 -24.56 -32.38
N ARG A 189 -4.93 -25.87 -32.62
CA ARG A 189 -3.88 -26.67 -33.27
C ARG A 189 -3.66 -26.15 -34.70
N LYS A 190 -2.50 -25.57 -34.98
CA LYS A 190 -1.96 -25.57 -36.35
C LYS A 190 -0.62 -26.30 -36.36
N LYS A 191 -0.61 -27.40 -37.11
CA LYS A 191 0.51 -28.31 -37.30
C LYS A 191 1.64 -27.61 -38.08
N LYS A 192 2.85 -27.77 -37.52
CA LYS A 192 4.20 -27.77 -38.11
C LYS A 192 4.29 -27.77 -39.65
N ALA A 193 5.07 -26.83 -40.20
CA ALA A 193 5.90 -27.07 -41.38
C ALA A 193 7.29 -26.47 -41.13
N SER A 194 8.30 -27.33 -41.26
CA SER A 194 9.72 -27.09 -40.98
C SER A 194 10.41 -26.47 -42.20
N LYS A 195 11.24 -25.44 -42.02
CA LYS A 195 12.42 -25.22 -42.88
C LYS A 195 13.62 -24.83 -42.03
N LYS A 196 14.59 -25.75 -42.01
CA LYS A 196 15.97 -25.57 -41.55
C LYS A 196 16.69 -24.58 -42.46
N THR A 197 17.38 -23.61 -41.89
CA THR A 197 18.65 -23.12 -42.46
C THR A 197 19.61 -22.79 -41.32
N LYS A 198 20.77 -23.45 -41.35
CA LYS A 198 21.92 -23.25 -40.46
C LYS A 198 22.64 -21.95 -40.83
N ALA A 199 23.07 -21.18 -39.84
CA ALA A 199 24.26 -20.33 -39.95
C ALA A 199 24.99 -20.30 -38.59
N VAL A 200 26.31 -20.34 -38.67
CA VAL A 200 27.27 -20.67 -37.60
C VAL A 200 27.96 -19.40 -37.10
N ARG A 201 28.07 -19.29 -35.77
CA ARG A 201 29.07 -18.60 -34.89
C ARG A 201 29.62 -17.21 -35.26
N ARG A 202 29.58 -16.29 -34.29
CA ARG A 202 30.78 -15.81 -33.57
C ARG A 202 30.44 -15.13 -32.23
N ALA A 203 31.20 -15.47 -31.20
CA ALA A 203 31.24 -14.83 -29.88
C ALA A 203 32.16 -13.59 -29.93
N VAL A 204 31.93 -12.59 -29.07
CA VAL A 204 32.93 -11.72 -28.42
C VAL A 204 32.26 -11.05 -27.20
N SER A 205 33.11 -10.76 -26.22
CA SER A 205 32.95 -10.61 -24.77
C SER A 205 32.37 -9.29 -24.22
N GLU A 206 31.94 -9.42 -22.95
CA GLU A 206 31.88 -8.46 -21.83
C GLU A 206 32.49 -7.07 -21.99
N THR A 207 31.75 -6.03 -21.58
CA THR A 207 32.30 -4.93 -20.75
C THR A 207 31.19 -4.09 -20.07
N GLN A 208 31.23 -4.12 -18.73
CA GLN A 208 31.06 -3.00 -17.78
C GLN A 208 29.82 -2.07 -17.81
N CYS A 209 28.98 -2.29 -16.78
CA CYS A 209 28.65 -1.34 -15.70
C CYS A 209 29.03 0.14 -15.91
N LEU A 210 28.02 1.00 -16.06
CA LEU A 210 28.10 2.41 -15.68
C LEU A 210 26.85 2.75 -14.85
N ARG A 211 27.00 2.53 -13.55
CA ARG A 211 26.30 3.29 -12.51
C ARG A 211 26.90 4.69 -12.50
N ASP A 212 26.06 5.70 -12.45
CA ASP A 212 26.45 7.08 -12.16
C ASP A 212 25.14 7.85 -11.86
N VAL A 213 24.96 8.66 -10.81
CA VAL A 213 25.75 9.02 -9.62
C VAL A 213 24.74 9.48 -8.55
N ASN A 214 25.01 9.15 -7.29
CA ASN A 214 24.21 9.54 -6.12
C ASN A 214 24.24 11.06 -5.88
N ARG A 215 23.06 11.70 -5.73
CA ARG A 215 22.86 13.17 -5.64
C ARG A 215 23.46 13.86 -4.41
N PHE A 216 24.02 13.11 -3.47
CA PHE A 216 24.50 13.62 -2.18
C PHE A 216 26.02 13.82 -2.09
N ALA A 217 26.74 13.66 -3.20
CA ALA A 217 28.20 13.85 -3.23
C ALA A 217 28.66 15.32 -3.05
N SER A 218 27.75 16.29 -3.02
CA SER A 218 28.09 17.73 -2.91
C SER A 218 28.02 18.31 -1.49
N LEU A 219 27.99 17.47 -0.46
CA LEU A 219 28.10 17.90 0.94
C LEU A 219 29.41 17.40 1.56
N SER A 220 30.53 17.90 1.05
CA SER A 220 31.75 18.04 1.86
C SER A 220 31.80 19.49 2.33
N VAL A 221 31.67 19.68 3.63
CA VAL A 221 31.99 20.95 4.31
C VAL A 221 33.46 20.82 4.70
N ASP A 222 34.32 21.63 4.08
CA ASP A 222 35.69 21.81 4.55
C ASP A 222 35.74 23.03 5.48
N ASP A 223 36.54 22.89 6.54
CA ASP A 223 36.69 23.74 7.74
C ASP A 223 36.96 25.24 7.54
#